data_AF-B9SVN0-F1
#
_entry.id   AF-B9SVN0-F1
#
_cell.length_a   1.000
_cell.length_b   1.000
_cell.length_c   1.000
_cell.angle_alpha   90.00
_cell.angle_beta   90.00
_cell.angle_gamma   90.00
#
_symmetry.space_group_name_H-M   'P 1'
#
loop_
_entity.id
_entity.type
_entity.pdbx_description
1 polymer ?
#
loop_
_entity_poly.entity_id
_entity_poly.type
_entity_poly.pdbx_seq_one_letter_code
_entity_poly.pdbx_strand_id
1 'polypeptide(L)'
;MNTIARQVCAIFKVTNFNDSLSQELYQIQQWRGIRVKVFDGNLERALTVMQRKMQSSGIERLIKREQIHHIKNSEKRVLARKRLQHKIQSQELARKLKSILIKKVSQNQ
;
A
#
# COMPACT_ATOMS: atom_id res chain seq x y z
N MET A 1 -0.58 -39.95 5.60
CA MET A 1 0.86 -40.18 5.91
C MET A 1 1.57 -38.84 5.92
N ASN A 2 2.45 -38.68 6.92
CA ASN A 2 3.30 -37.52 7.23
C ASN A 2 2.71 -36.54 8.26
N THR A 3 2.29 -37.11 9.39
CA THR A 3 2.60 -36.62 10.74
C THR A 3 4.12 -36.63 10.95
N ILE A 4 4.66 -35.78 11.83
CA ILE A 4 6.10 -35.57 12.13
C ILE A 4 6.67 -34.34 11.41
N ALA A 5 6.38 -33.16 11.94
CA ALA A 5 7.38 -32.13 12.23
C ALA A 5 6.65 -30.89 12.73
N ARG A 6 6.94 -30.51 13.98
CA ARG A 6 6.80 -29.19 14.65
C ARG A 6 6.26 -29.28 16.08
N GLN A 7 6.70 -30.30 16.83
CA GLN A 7 6.74 -30.25 18.29
C GLN A 7 8.20 -30.10 18.73
N VAL A 8 8.73 -28.87 18.70
CA VAL A 8 9.91 -28.50 19.52
C VAL A 8 9.75 -27.04 19.93
N CYS A 9 8.90 -26.79 20.91
CA CYS A 9 9.06 -25.71 21.91
C CYS A 9 7.98 -25.89 22.98
N ALA A 10 8.12 -26.96 23.75
CA ALA A 10 7.33 -27.22 24.96
C ALA A 10 8.31 -27.25 26.15
N ILE A 11 8.87 -26.10 26.54
CA ILE A 11 9.78 -26.02 27.71
C ILE A 11 9.41 -24.90 28.70
N PHE A 12 8.35 -24.12 28.50
CA PHE A 12 7.80 -23.30 29.59
C PHE A 12 6.35 -23.68 29.90
N LYS A 13 6.17 -24.29 31.08
CA LYS A 13 4.93 -24.84 31.61
C LYS A 13 3.91 -23.74 31.96
N VAL A 14 2.69 -23.94 31.43
CA VAL A 14 1.38 -23.94 32.12
C VAL A 14 0.98 -22.72 32.96
N THR A 15 -0.06 -22.00 32.52
CA THR A 15 -1.40 -22.01 33.15
C THR A 15 -2.47 -21.47 32.18
N ASN A 16 -3.61 -22.18 32.13
CA ASN A 16 -4.92 -21.76 31.62
C ASN A 16 -5.10 -21.63 30.09
N PHE A 17 -5.38 -22.78 29.49
CA PHE A 17 -6.17 -22.90 28.27
C PHE A 17 -7.58 -22.35 28.53
N ASN A 18 -7.94 -21.25 27.86
CA ASN A 18 -9.27 -20.96 27.27
C ASN A 18 -9.43 -19.48 26.84
N ASP A 19 -8.44 -18.61 27.05
CA ASP A 19 -8.55 -17.16 26.73
C ASP A 19 -7.46 -16.59 25.79
N SER A 20 -6.51 -17.42 25.37
CA SER A 20 -5.30 -16.98 24.64
C SER A 20 -5.50 -16.81 23.12
N LEU A 21 -6.44 -17.55 22.51
CA LEU A 21 -6.68 -17.49 21.06
C LEU A 21 -7.38 -16.17 20.66
N SER A 22 -8.27 -15.68 21.51
CA SER A 22 -8.92 -14.36 21.40
C SER A 22 -7.90 -13.24 21.50
N GLN A 23 -6.93 -13.32 22.43
CA GLN A 23 -5.94 -12.27 22.65
C GLN A 23 -4.90 -12.17 21.52
N GLU A 24 -4.49 -13.29 20.92
CA GLU A 24 -3.67 -13.28 19.69
C GLU A 24 -4.45 -12.72 18.50
N LEU A 25 -5.74 -13.04 18.33
CA LEU A 25 -6.57 -12.46 17.28
C LEU A 25 -6.80 -10.96 17.47
N TYR A 26 -6.95 -10.47 18.71
CA TYR A 26 -7.00 -9.04 19.02
C TYR A 26 -5.67 -8.34 18.70
N GLN A 27 -4.52 -8.96 18.99
CA GLN A 27 -3.22 -8.43 18.58
C GLN A 27 -3.08 -8.43 17.05
N ILE A 28 -3.51 -9.47 16.35
CA ILE A 28 -3.46 -9.56 14.87
C ILE A 28 -4.42 -8.54 14.21
N GLN A 29 -5.59 -8.26 14.80
CA GLN A 29 -6.51 -7.24 14.31
C GLN A 29 -5.98 -5.81 14.50
N GLN A 30 -5.18 -5.56 15.54
CA GLN A 30 -4.47 -4.28 15.72
C GLN A 30 -3.42 -4.02 14.62
N TRP A 31 -3.02 -5.02 13.84
CA TRP A 31 -2.04 -4.89 12.75
C TRP A 31 -2.68 -4.49 11.41
N ARG A 32 -3.96 -4.09 11.41
CA ARG A 32 -4.60 -3.52 10.22
C ARG A 32 -4.32 -2.02 10.11
N GLY A 33 -3.65 -1.61 9.02
CA GLY A 33 -3.43 -0.20 8.68
C GLY A 33 -1.96 0.24 8.61
N ILE A 34 -1.72 1.49 8.22
CA ILE A 34 -0.38 2.08 8.13
C ILE A 34 -0.05 2.70 9.47
N ARG A 35 0.92 2.11 10.17
CA ARG A 35 1.42 2.60 11.46
C ARG A 35 2.90 2.93 11.34
N VAL A 36 3.35 3.96 12.04
CA VAL A 36 4.75 4.38 12.09
C VAL A 36 5.10 4.69 13.53
N LYS A 37 6.21 4.13 14.02
CA LYS A 37 6.78 4.50 15.31
C LYS A 37 7.61 5.78 15.13
N VAL A 38 7.43 6.74 16.03
CA VAL A 38 8.26 7.94 16.06
C VAL A 38 9.59 7.57 16.72
N PHE A 39 10.69 7.78 16.01
CA PHE A 39 12.04 7.61 16.53
C PHE A 39 12.65 8.98 16.82
N ASP A 40 13.49 9.06 17.85
CA ASP A 40 14.29 10.24 18.19
C ASP A 40 13.47 11.53 18.39
N GLY A 41 12.20 11.39 18.80
CA GLY A 41 11.27 12.52 18.93
C GLY A 41 10.90 13.22 17.61
N ASN A 42 11.34 12.71 16.45
CA ASN A 42 11.13 13.37 15.16
C ASN A 42 9.80 12.98 14.52
N LEU A 43 8.75 13.73 14.88
CA LEU A 43 7.40 13.53 14.37
C LEU A 43 7.27 13.82 12.85
N GLU A 44 7.91 14.87 12.35
CA GLU A 44 7.81 15.27 10.94
C GLU A 44 8.32 14.18 9.99
N ARG A 45 9.44 13.55 10.36
CA ARG A 45 9.98 12.40 9.62
C ARG A 45 9.03 11.22 9.67
N ALA A 46 8.45 10.93 10.83
CA ALA A 46 7.47 9.84 10.97
C ALA A 46 6.22 10.09 10.11
N LEU A 47 5.70 11.32 10.10
CA LEU A 47 4.55 11.72 9.27
C LEU A 47 4.88 11.63 7.77
N THR A 48 6.07 12.06 7.35
CA THR A 48 6.53 11.94 5.96
C THR A 48 6.58 10.48 5.52
N VAL A 49 7.10 9.59 6.37
CA VAL A 49 7.13 8.15 6.11
C VAL A 49 5.71 7.58 6.03
N MET A 50 4.84 7.96 6.97
CA MET A 50 3.43 7.55 6.97
C MET A 50 2.72 8.00 5.69
N GLN A 51 2.88 9.25 5.28
CA GLN A 51 2.30 9.82 4.06
C GLN A 51 2.79 9.08 2.81
N ARG A 52 4.10 8.84 2.69
CA ARG A 52 4.65 8.07 1.55
C ARG A 52 4.06 6.66 1.49
N LYS A 53 3.99 5.96 2.63
CA LYS A 53 3.37 4.63 2.71
C LYS A 53 1.89 4.67 2.33
N MET A 54 1.16 5.70 2.76
CA MET A 54 -0.25 5.94 2.43
C MET A 54 -0.47 6.23 0.94
N GLN A 55 0.44 6.98 0.31
CA GLN A 55 0.39 7.29 -1.10
C GLN A 55 0.69 6.08 -1.97
N SER A 56 1.75 5.34 -1.63
CA SER A 56 2.17 4.15 -2.37
C SER A 56 1.17 3.01 -2.26
N SER A 57 0.51 2.82 -1.11
CA SER A 57 -0.57 1.83 -0.97
C SER A 57 -1.81 2.19 -1.79
N GLY A 58 -1.93 3.45 -2.24
CA GLY A 58 -3.07 3.95 -3.00
C GLY A 58 -4.28 4.29 -2.13
N ILE A 59 -4.23 4.10 -0.81
CA ILE A 59 -5.35 4.40 0.09
C ILE A 59 -5.70 5.90 0.07
N GLU A 60 -4.70 6.80 -0.03
CA GLU A 60 -4.97 8.24 -0.17
C GLU A 60 -5.86 8.53 -1.38
N ARG A 61 -5.62 7.84 -2.49
CA ARG A 61 -6.41 8.02 -3.72
C ARG A 61 -7.80 7.46 -3.56
N LEU A 62 -7.99 6.41 -2.77
CA LEU A 62 -9.32 5.86 -2.49
C LEU A 62 -10.13 6.83 -1.64
N ILE A 63 -9.54 7.34 -0.55
CA ILE A 63 -10.18 8.32 0.34
C ILE A 63 -10.53 9.59 -0.44
N LYS A 64 -9.59 10.17 -1.20
CA LYS A 64 -9.86 11.40 -1.98
C LYS A 64 -10.84 11.21 -3.14
N ARG A 65 -11.04 9.97 -3.60
CA ARG A 65 -11.97 9.65 -4.70
C ARG A 65 -13.32 9.15 -4.20
N GLU A 66 -13.57 9.25 -2.90
CA GLU A 66 -14.87 8.94 -2.32
C GLU A 66 -15.98 9.69 -3.05
N GLN A 67 -17.04 8.98 -3.43
CA GLN A 67 -18.13 9.54 -4.20
C GLN A 67 -19.11 10.22 -3.25
N ILE A 68 -19.19 11.55 -3.33
CA ILE A 68 -20.15 12.35 -2.54
C ILE A 68 -21.57 12.21 -3.10
N HIS A 69 -21.70 11.96 -4.41
CA HIS A 69 -22.98 11.79 -5.10
C HIS A 69 -22.97 10.55 -6.00
N HIS A 70 -24.17 10.08 -6.33
CA HIS A 70 -24.35 8.93 -7.21
C HIS A 70 -23.99 9.27 -8.66
N ILE A 71 -23.15 8.44 -9.26
CA ILE A 71 -22.82 8.47 -10.68
C ILE A 71 -23.46 7.26 -11.36
N LYS A 72 -24.18 7.48 -12.45
CA LYS A 72 -24.85 6.42 -13.22
C LYS A 72 -23.81 5.54 -13.94
N ASN A 73 -24.21 4.33 -14.33
CA ASN A 73 -23.28 3.37 -14.97
C ASN A 73 -22.75 3.84 -16.33
N SER A 74 -23.56 4.55 -17.13
CA SER A 74 -23.13 5.16 -18.38
C SER A 74 -21.98 6.13 -18.17
N GLU A 75 -22.12 7.02 -17.19
CA GLU A 75 -21.10 8.01 -16.83
C GLU A 75 -19.83 7.36 -16.26
N LYS A 76 -19.98 6.34 -15.39
CA LYS A 76 -18.84 5.56 -14.87
C LYS A 76 -17.99 5.00 -16.01
N ARG A 77 -18.61 4.47 -17.07
CA ARG A 77 -17.90 3.94 -18.26
C ARG A 77 -17.14 5.05 -19.00
N VAL A 78 -17.75 6.21 -19.18
CA VAL A 78 -17.11 7.36 -19.84
C VAL A 78 -15.91 7.86 -19.02
N LEU A 79 -16.05 7.99 -17.70
CA LEU A 79 -14.97 8.41 -16.81
C LEU A 79 -13.80 7.43 -16.81
N ALA A 80 -14.09 6.12 -16.78
CA ALA A 80 -13.06 5.08 -16.88
C ALA A 80 -12.28 5.17 -18.19
N ARG A 81 -12.98 5.35 -19.33
CA ARG A 81 -12.35 5.52 -20.64
C ARG A 81 -11.46 6.76 -20.71
N LYS A 82 -11.94 7.91 -20.23
CA LYS A 82 -11.15 9.15 -20.16
C LYS A 82 -9.90 8.99 -19.30
N ARG A 83 -10.00 8.34 -18.15
CA ARG A 83 -8.85 8.05 -17.28
C ARG A 83 -7.83 7.14 -17.95
N LEU A 84 -8.28 6.12 -18.69
CA LEU A 84 -7.40 5.23 -19.44
C LEU A 84 -6.65 5.99 -20.54
N GLN A 85 -7.36 6.80 -21.33
CA GLN A 85 -6.76 7.61 -22.39
C GLN A 85 -5.69 8.56 -21.84
N HIS A 86 -5.98 9.28 -20.75
CA HIS A 86 -5.01 10.17 -20.11
C HIS A 86 -3.76 9.41 -19.62
N LYS A 87 -3.94 8.19 -19.08
CA LYS A 87 -2.80 7.34 -18.66
C LYS A 87 -1.93 6.96 -19.86
N ILE A 88 -2.53 6.54 -20.97
CA ILE A 88 -1.81 6.15 -22.20
C ILE A 88 -1.04 7.34 -22.76
N GLN A 89 -1.68 8.50 -22.91
CA GLN A 89 -1.05 9.72 -23.42
C GLN A 89 0.14 10.16 -22.57
N SER A 90 0.00 10.14 -21.23
CA SER A 90 1.08 10.47 -20.31
C SER A 90 2.25 9.48 -20.42
N GLN A 91 1.97 8.18 -20.56
CA GLN A 91 3.01 7.15 -20.75
C GLN A 91 3.75 7.30 -22.08
N GLU A 92 3.03 7.57 -23.18
CA GLU A 92 3.63 7.80 -24.48
C GLU A 92 4.53 9.04 -24.47
N LEU A 93 4.06 10.13 -23.87
CA LEU A 93 4.84 11.36 -23.71
C LEU A 93 6.12 11.08 -22.90
N ALA A 94 6.01 10.36 -21.77
CA ALA A 94 7.18 10.01 -20.96
C ALA A 94 8.20 9.15 -21.73
N ARG A 95 7.75 8.22 -22.57
CA ARG A 95 8.61 7.42 -23.45
C ARG A 95 9.33 8.28 -24.49
N LYS A 96 8.62 9.22 -25.11
CA LYS A 96 9.20 10.17 -26.07
C LYS A 96 10.25 11.08 -25.41
N LEU A 97 9.96 11.62 -24.23
CA LEU A 97 10.92 12.43 -23.49
C LEU A 97 12.16 11.62 -23.09
N LYS A 98 11.97 10.38 -22.64
CA LYS A 98 13.09 9.49 -22.32
C LYS A 98 14.00 9.23 -23.53
N SER A 99 13.43 9.01 -24.72
CA SER A 99 14.24 8.79 -25.93
C SER A 99 14.99 10.04 -26.37
N ILE A 100 14.37 11.22 -26.27
CA ILE A 100 15.02 12.51 -26.53
C ILE A 100 16.18 12.73 -25.55
N LEU A 101 15.96 12.49 -24.25
CA LEU A 101 16.97 12.66 -23.22
C LEU A 101 18.18 11.76 -23.46
N ILE A 102 17.97 10.47 -23.77
CA ILE A 102 19.06 9.54 -24.08
C ILE A 102 19.86 10.03 -25.30
N LYS A 103 19.18 10.43 -26.38
CA LYS A 103 19.85 10.97 -27.58
C LYS A 103 20.68 12.20 -27.26
N LYS A 104 20.17 13.10 -26.41
CA LYS A 104 20.88 14.33 -26.02
C LYS A 104 22.11 14.06 -25.15
N VAL A 105 22.00 13.14 -24.19
CA VAL A 105 23.15 12.77 -23.34
C VAL A 105 24.23 12.08 -24.16
N SER A 106 23.86 11.20 -25.09
CA SER A 106 24.81 10.49 -25.97
C SER A 106 25.49 11.38 -27.01
N GLN A 107 24.93 12.54 -27.37
CA GLN A 107 25.54 13.48 -28.32
C GLN A 107 26.49 14.48 -27.66
N ASN A 108 26.40 14.64 -26.34
CA ASN A 108 27.21 15.58 -25.56
C ASN A 108 28.40 14.90 -24.85
N GLN A 109 28.59 13.59 -25.06
CA GLN A 109 29.79 12.83 -24.71
C GLN A 109 30.63 12.64 -25.97
#